data_AF-A0A0N1NAM0-F1
#
_entry.id   AF-A0A0N1NAM0-F1
#
_cell.length_a   1.000
_cell.length_b   1.000
_cell.length_c   1.000
_cell.angle_alpha   90.00
_cell.angle_beta   90.00
_cell.angle_gamma   90.00
#
_symmetry.space_group_name_H-M   'P 1'
#
loop_
_entity.id
_entity.type
_entity.pdbx_description
1 polymer ?
#
loop_
_entity_poly.entity_id
_entity_poly.type
_entity_poly.pdbx_seq_one_letter_code
_entity_poly.pdbx_strand_id
1 'polypeptide(L)'
;MTDQDIQTFVNATLADLNVDLSVPLAISLAGREGLRTEALTSSSRGDYHPAVGDVPGSLTYRDRDRLQIVALSPGSELILSAYLER
;
A
#
# COMPACT_ATOMS: atom_id res chain seq x y z
N MET A 1 -12.38 11.14 -0.98
CA MET A 1 -11.25 11.75 -1.71
C MET A 1 -11.56 11.66 -3.19
N THR A 2 -11.25 12.70 -3.95
CA THR A 2 -11.29 12.63 -5.42
C THR A 2 -10.02 11.96 -5.93
N ASP A 3 -10.03 11.47 -7.18
CA ASP A 3 -8.84 10.88 -7.81
C ASP A 3 -7.66 11.87 -7.87
N GLN A 4 -7.94 13.16 -7.96
CA GLN A 4 -6.92 14.20 -7.98
C GLN A 4 -6.29 14.43 -6.60
N ASP A 5 -7.08 14.33 -5.52
CA ASP A 5 -6.54 14.36 -4.15
C ASP A 5 -5.61 13.17 -3.91
N ILE A 6 -5.98 11.99 -4.43
CA ILE A 6 -5.18 10.76 -4.32
C ILE A 6 -3.85 10.91 -5.06
N GLN A 7 -3.87 11.38 -6.31
CA GLN A 7 -2.63 11.60 -7.06
C GLN A 7 -1.73 12.62 -6.38
N THR A 8 -2.29 13.71 -5.87
CA THR A 8 -1.54 14.73 -5.15
C THR A 8 -0.89 14.15 -3.90
N PHE A 9 -1.63 13.34 -3.14
CA PHE A 9 -1.14 12.65 -1.95
C PHE A 9 0.02 11.68 -2.25
N VAL A 10 -0.14 10.82 -3.27
CA VAL A 10 0.89 9.86 -3.69
C VAL A 10 2.16 10.61 -4.13
N ASN A 11 2.00 11.62 -4.98
CA ASN A 11 3.14 12.39 -5.50
C ASN A 11 3.88 13.12 -4.38
N ALA A 12 3.16 13.77 -3.46
CA ALA A 12 3.78 14.45 -2.32
C ALA A 12 4.53 13.47 -1.40
N THR A 13 3.94 12.29 -1.15
CA THR A 13 4.56 11.22 -0.37
C THR A 13 5.87 10.74 -0.99
N LEU A 14 5.88 10.47 -2.29
CA LEU A 14 7.05 9.91 -2.96
C LEU A 14 8.14 10.96 -3.26
N ALA A 15 7.78 12.25 -3.31
CA ALA A 15 8.73 13.34 -3.51
C ALA A 15 9.56 13.67 -2.25
N ASP A 16 9.05 13.38 -1.05
CA ASP A 16 9.76 13.64 0.20
C ASP A 16 10.53 12.40 0.68
N LEU A 17 11.85 12.42 0.51
CA LEU A 17 12.73 11.33 0.93
C LEU A 17 12.79 11.17 2.46
N ASN A 18 12.39 12.18 3.24
CA ASN A 18 12.42 12.15 4.70
C ASN A 18 11.10 11.69 5.33
N VAL A 19 10.03 11.57 4.54
CA VAL A 19 8.75 11.09 5.07
C VAL A 19 8.90 9.63 5.50
N ASP A 20 8.38 9.29 6.69
CA ASP A 20 8.17 7.89 7.04
C ASP A 20 7.02 7.36 6.19
N LEU A 21 7.34 6.47 5.25
CA LEU A 21 6.37 5.90 4.31
C LEU A 21 5.36 4.97 4.98
N SER A 22 5.57 4.54 6.24
CA SER A 22 4.62 3.68 6.97
C SER A 22 3.26 4.36 7.16
N VAL A 23 3.25 5.67 7.45
CA VAL A 23 2.03 6.46 7.68
C VAL A 23 1.22 6.68 6.41
N PRO A 24 1.78 7.22 5.30
CA PRO A 24 1.02 7.41 4.09
C PRO A 24 0.60 6.09 3.44
N LEU A 25 1.39 5.03 3.60
CA LEU A 25 0.99 3.68 3.19
C LEU A 25 -0.25 3.21 3.98
N ALA A 26 -0.27 3.40 5.30
CA ALA A 26 -1.42 3.07 6.14
C ALA A 26 -2.67 3.83 5.74
N ILE A 27 -2.54 5.12 5.45
CA ILE A 27 -3.65 5.95 4.97
C ILE A 27 -4.15 5.46 3.62
N SER A 28 -3.24 5.15 2.69
CA SER A 28 -3.60 4.66 1.35
C SER A 28 -4.35 3.33 1.44
N LEU A 29 -3.81 2.35 2.15
CA LEU A 29 -4.42 1.02 2.31
C LEU A 29 -5.77 1.06 3.03
N ALA A 30 -5.91 1.88 4.07
CA ALA A 30 -7.17 2.02 4.78
C ALA A 30 -8.22 2.75 3.93
N GLY A 31 -7.82 3.81 3.23
CA GLY A 31 -8.73 4.64 2.45
C GLY A 31 -9.18 4.00 1.14
N ARG A 32 -8.33 3.17 0.52
CA ARG A 32 -8.54 2.68 -0.86
C ARG A 32 -8.89 1.20 -0.91
N GLU A 33 -8.21 0.39 -0.11
CA GLU A 33 -8.43 -1.05 -0.06
C GLU A 33 -9.18 -1.50 1.21
N GLY A 34 -9.45 -0.57 2.15
CA GLY A 34 -10.20 -0.85 3.38
C GLY A 34 -9.43 -1.67 4.42
N LEU A 35 -8.10 -1.77 4.29
CA LEU A 35 -7.29 -2.54 5.23
C LEU A 35 -7.19 -1.83 6.58
N ARG A 36 -7.13 -2.63 7.63
CA ARG A 36 -6.78 -2.15 8.97
C ARG A 36 -5.27 -1.87 9.01
N THR A 37 -4.87 -0.86 9.75
CA THR A 37 -3.45 -0.50 9.96
C THR A 37 -2.64 -1.64 10.59
N GLU A 38 -3.30 -2.55 11.32
CA GLU A 38 -2.74 -3.78 11.89
C GLU A 38 -2.21 -4.74 10.82
N ALA A 39 -2.73 -4.67 9.58
CA ALA A 39 -2.21 -5.45 8.47
C ALA A 39 -0.77 -5.06 8.11
N LEU A 40 -0.42 -3.77 8.27
CA LEU A 40 0.89 -3.25 7.90
C LEU A 40 2.00 -3.68 8.85
N THR A 41 1.72 -3.77 10.15
CA THR A 41 2.73 -4.16 11.14
C THR A 41 3.15 -5.63 11.03
N SER A 42 2.35 -6.44 10.32
CA SER A 42 2.65 -7.86 10.05
C SER A 42 3.10 -8.13 8.62
N SER A 43 3.01 -7.16 7.72
CA SER A 43 3.33 -7.34 6.30
C SER A 43 4.84 -7.34 6.08
N SER A 44 5.36 -8.45 5.54
CA SER A 44 6.74 -8.58 5.08
C SER A 44 6.82 -8.42 3.55
N ARG A 45 8.04 -8.24 3.02
CA ARG A 45 8.26 -8.25 1.56
C ARG A 45 7.75 -9.53 0.89
N GLY A 46 7.74 -10.66 1.61
CA GLY A 46 7.26 -11.94 1.09
C GLY A 46 5.74 -11.99 0.91
N ASP A 47 5.01 -11.06 1.51
CA ASP A 47 3.56 -10.99 1.40
C ASP A 47 3.08 -10.09 0.25
N TYR A 48 3.99 -9.32 -0.36
CA TYR A 48 3.71 -8.47 -1.52
C TYR A 48 4.01 -9.20 -2.84
N HIS A 49 3.03 -9.17 -3.75
CA HIS A 49 3.14 -9.66 -5.11
C HIS A 49 2.95 -8.49 -6.09
N PRO A 50 3.99 -8.04 -6.81
CA PRO A 50 3.91 -6.89 -7.71
C PRO A 50 3.00 -7.16 -8.92
N ALA A 51 2.46 -6.08 -9.50
CA ALA A 51 1.69 -6.14 -10.74
C ALA A 51 2.48 -6.77 -11.89
N VAL A 52 1.79 -7.53 -12.75
CA VAL A 52 2.37 -8.14 -13.95
C VAL A 52 1.43 -7.95 -15.13
N GLY A 53 1.86 -7.16 -16.12
CA GLY A 53 1.01 -6.80 -17.26
C GLY A 53 -0.22 -6.04 -16.80
N ASP A 54 -1.41 -6.54 -17.15
CA ASP A 54 -2.70 -5.96 -16.75
C ASP A 54 -3.22 -6.48 -15.41
N VAL A 55 -2.47 -7.36 -14.72
CA VAL A 55 -2.84 -7.90 -13.41
C VAL A 55 -2.34 -6.96 -12.32
N PRO A 56 -3.23 -6.38 -11.47
CA PRO A 56 -2.82 -5.51 -10.37
C PRO A 56 -1.94 -6.24 -9.36
N GLY A 57 -1.05 -5.50 -8.69
CA GLY A 57 -0.31 -6.04 -7.56
C GLY A 57 -1.25 -6.46 -6.44
N SER A 58 -0.82 -7.37 -5.58
CA SER A 58 -1.60 -7.83 -4.44
C SER A 58 -0.75 -7.90 -3.18
N LEU A 59 -1.42 -7.71 -2.05
CA LEU A 59 -0.84 -7.88 -0.73
C LEU A 59 -1.57 -9.02 -0.02
N THR A 60 -0.81 -10.00 0.42
CA THR A 60 -1.28 -10.99 1.38
C THR A 60 -1.12 -10.38 2.77
N TYR A 61 -2.11 -10.55 3.64
CA TYR A 61 -1.97 -10.14 5.03
C TYR A 61 -2.81 -11.01 5.95
N ARG A 62 -2.48 -11.00 7.24
CA ARG A 62 -3.26 -11.71 8.25
C ARG A 62 -4.22 -10.75 8.95
N ASP A 63 -5.51 -10.97 8.77
CA ASP A 63 -6.57 -10.34 9.58
C ASP A 63 -7.00 -11.33 10.66
N ARG A 64 -6.61 -11.04 11.91
CA ARG A 64 -6.79 -11.93 13.07
C ARG A 64 -6.14 -13.30 12.81
N ASP A 65 -6.95 -14.32 12.49
CA ASP A 65 -6.50 -15.69 12.21
C ASP A 65 -6.71 -16.10 10.75
N ARG A 66 -7.06 -15.16 9.87
CA ARG A 66 -7.32 -15.43 8.45
C ARG A 66 -6.31 -14.74 7.57
N LEU A 67 -5.68 -15.50 6.68
CA LEU A 67 -4.94 -14.94 5.56
C LEU A 67 -5.92 -14.42 4.52
N GLN A 68 -5.72 -13.17 4.11
CA GLN A 68 -6.48 -12.51 3.05
C GLN A 68 -5.52 -12.02 1.99
N ILE A 69 -6.01 -11.97 0.75
CA ILE A 69 -5.30 -11.40 -0.39
C ILE A 69 -6.15 -10.25 -0.91
N VAL A 70 -5.53 -9.09 -1.09
CA VAL A 70 -6.20 -7.90 -1.60
C VAL A 70 -5.46 -7.37 -2.81
N ALA A 71 -6.20 -7.06 -3.87
CA ALA A 71 -5.65 -6.34 -5.01
C ALA A 71 -5.39 -4.89 -4.60
N LEU A 72 -4.19 -4.41 -4.90
CA LEU A 72 -3.77 -3.04 -4.62
C LEU A 72 -4.21 -2.14 -5.76
N SER A 73 -4.64 -0.94 -5.40
CA SER A 73 -4.73 0.12 -6.39
C SER A 73 -3.35 0.67 -6.75
N PRO A 74 -3.19 1.30 -7.93
CA PRO A 74 -1.88 1.76 -8.40
C PRO A 74 -1.15 2.69 -7.43
N GLY A 75 -1.87 3.58 -6.73
CA GLY A 75 -1.27 4.49 -5.75
C GLY A 75 -0.75 3.78 -4.51
N SER A 76 -1.52 2.82 -3.96
CA SER A 76 -1.10 2.02 -2.82
C SER A 76 0.09 1.13 -3.17
N GLU A 77 0.10 0.56 -4.38
CA GLU A 77 1.21 -0.26 -4.89
C GLU A 77 2.51 0.54 -5.04
N LEU A 78 2.44 1.78 -5.53
CA LEU A 78 3.60 2.66 -5.64
C LEU A 78 4.21 2.99 -4.28
N ILE A 79 3.38 3.36 -3.30
CA ILE A 79 3.86 3.68 -1.94
C ILE A 79 4.41 2.42 -1.25
N LEU A 80 3.74 1.27 -1.40
CA LEU A 80 4.20 -0.01 -0.82
C LEU A 80 5.55 -0.43 -1.41
N SER A 81 5.71 -0.33 -2.73
CA SER A 81 6.96 -0.67 -3.40
C SER A 81 8.09 0.21 -2.88
N ALA A 82 7.88 1.53 -2.79
CA ALA A 82 8.86 2.47 -2.24
C ALA A 82 9.17 2.20 -0.76
N TYR A 83 8.17 1.80 0.04
CA TYR A 83 8.37 1.42 1.43
C TYR A 83 9.25 0.19 1.59
N LEU A 84 9.09 -0.82 0.73
CA LEU A 84 9.85 -2.09 0.76
C LEU A 84 11.26 -1.98 0.16
N GLU A 85 11.56 -0.92 -0.59
CA GLU A 85 12.90 -0.64 -1.14
C GLU A 85 13.82 0.11 -0.16
N ARG A 86 13.28 0.66 0.93
CA ARG A 86 14.04 1.32 1.99
C ARG A 86 14.58 0.31 3.01
#